data_AF-A0AAU0PJH1-F1
#
_entry.id   AF-A0AAU0PJH1-F1
#
_cell.length_a   1.000
_cell.length_b   1.000
_cell.length_c   1.000
_cell.angle_alpha   90.00
_cell.angle_beta   90.00
_cell.angle_gamma   90.00
#
_symmetry.space_group_name_H-M   'P 1'
#
loop_
_entity.id
_entity.type
_entity.pdbx_description
1 polymer ?
#
loop_
_entity_poly.entity_id
_entity_poly.type
_entity_poly.pdbx_seq_one_letter_code
_entity_poly.pdbx_strand_id
1 'polypeptide(L)'
;MNREKNIKNYILNYIYATSKQPILLKDMLVASVQYRNDMEVDSSRLGFRLRLTRAYLVYVWLVLAVLLPISLLTHKLLAKIDAHISIVGGMIITALIFMGFNYFKDIVKKEMTKSRLKKAWSLHFPFFDYEEYANKVNEIFEEAMREEVSKRDLQKYILDRLTNI
;
A
#
# COMPACT_ATOMS: atom_id res chain seq x y z
N MET A 1 5.16 22.19 -4.95
CA MET A 1 4.88 20.82 -4.45
C MET A 1 6.08 19.94 -4.76
N ASN A 2 6.96 19.74 -3.76
CA ASN A 2 8.29 19.18 -3.95
C ASN A 2 8.19 17.72 -4.43
N ARG A 3 8.71 17.45 -5.63
CA ARG A 3 8.82 16.09 -6.18
C ARG A 3 9.97 15.40 -5.45
N GLU A 4 9.77 14.98 -4.22
CA GLU A 4 10.62 13.93 -3.66
C GLU A 4 10.32 12.65 -4.48
N LYS A 5 11.11 12.47 -5.54
CA LYS A 5 11.20 11.23 -6.30
C LYS A 5 11.86 10.19 -5.41
N ASN A 6 11.13 9.76 -4.38
CA ASN A 6 11.51 8.64 -3.55
C ASN A 6 11.40 7.38 -4.43
N ILE A 7 12.43 6.52 -4.42
CA ILE A 7 12.48 5.26 -5.19
C ILE A 7 11.21 4.44 -4.95
N LYS A 8 10.68 4.49 -3.72
CA LYS A 8 9.40 3.90 -3.34
C LYS A 8 8.23 4.38 -4.23
N ASN A 9 8.08 5.69 -4.40
CA ASN A 9 7.01 6.24 -5.25
C ASN A 9 7.19 5.86 -6.72
N TYR A 10 8.43 5.74 -7.19
CA TYR A 10 8.71 5.27 -8.55
C TYR A 10 8.26 3.81 -8.73
N ILE A 11 8.63 2.93 -7.80
CA ILE A 11 8.22 1.51 -7.82
C ILE A 11 6.70 1.39 -7.73
N LEU A 12 6.05 2.11 -6.81
CA LEU A 12 4.59 2.10 -6.67
C LEU A 12 3.88 2.54 -7.96
N ASN A 13 4.32 3.63 -8.58
CA ASN A 13 3.74 4.09 -9.85
C ASN A 13 4.07 3.18 -11.04
N TYR A 14 5.14 2.38 -10.95
CA TYR A 14 5.44 1.36 -11.95
C TYR A 14 4.46 0.19 -11.83
N ILE A 15 4.29 -0.38 -10.62
CA ILE A 15 3.47 -1.57 -10.37
C ILE A 15 1.95 -1.28 -10.34
N TYR A 16 1.54 -0.04 -10.05
CA TYR A 16 0.12 0.35 -10.01
C TYR A 16 -0.24 1.28 -11.17
N ALA A 17 -1.41 1.04 -11.77
CA ALA A 17 -2.12 2.07 -12.53
C ALA A 17 -2.86 2.98 -11.54
N THR A 18 -2.77 4.30 -11.71
CA THR A 18 -3.55 5.27 -10.92
C THR A 18 -4.50 6.07 -11.79
N SER A 19 -5.69 6.33 -11.27
CA SER A 19 -6.65 7.26 -11.83
C SER A 19 -6.17 8.70 -11.60
N LYS A 20 -6.40 9.52 -12.63
CA LYS A 20 -6.19 10.97 -12.59
C LYS A 20 -7.34 11.71 -11.91
N GLN A 21 -8.51 11.07 -11.79
CA GLN A 21 -9.68 11.66 -11.15
C GLN A 21 -9.43 11.88 -9.65
N PRO A 22 -9.96 12.98 -9.09
CA PRO A 22 -9.91 13.20 -7.65
C PRO A 22 -10.75 12.15 -6.92
N ILE A 23 -10.26 11.71 -5.76
CA ILE A 23 -10.97 10.76 -4.89
C ILE A 23 -12.05 11.54 -4.14
N LEU A 24 -13.27 11.00 -4.07
CA LEU A 24 -14.37 11.62 -3.32
C LEU A 24 -14.05 11.64 -1.83
N LEU A 25 -14.49 12.69 -1.12
CA LEU A 25 -14.24 12.86 0.31
C LEU A 25 -14.71 11.63 1.11
N LYS A 26 -15.96 11.20 0.88
CA LYS A 26 -16.52 10.04 1.57
C LYS A 26 -15.71 8.76 1.33
N ASP A 27 -15.27 8.51 0.09
CA ASP A 27 -14.49 7.32 -0.24
C ASP A 27 -13.11 7.35 0.41
N MET A 28 -12.48 8.54 0.48
CA MET A 28 -11.24 8.74 1.21
C MET A 28 -11.42 8.48 2.71
N LEU A 29 -12.48 9.02 3.34
CA LEU A 29 -12.74 8.84 4.77
C LEU A 29 -13.02 7.37 5.14
N VAL A 30 -13.85 6.68 4.34
CA VAL A 30 -14.09 5.24 4.51
C VAL A 30 -12.79 4.45 4.39
N ALA A 31 -12.00 4.74 3.35
CA ALA A 31 -10.72 4.07 3.15
C ALA A 31 -9.70 4.38 4.25
N SER A 32 -9.73 5.60 4.82
CA SER A 32 -8.88 6.02 5.94
C SER A 32 -9.20 5.26 7.22
N VAL A 33 -10.49 5.09 7.55
CA VAL A 33 -10.94 4.25 8.66
C VAL A 33 -10.55 2.78 8.45
N GLN A 34 -10.79 2.23 7.26
CA GLN A 34 -10.39 0.86 6.93
C GLN A 34 -8.88 0.67 7.08
N TYR A 35 -8.09 1.61 6.57
CA TYR A 35 -6.63 1.58 6.68
C TYR A 35 -6.14 1.65 8.14
N ARG A 36 -6.78 2.49 8.97
CA ARG A 36 -6.49 2.59 10.41
C ARG A 36 -6.75 1.28 11.15
N ASN A 37 -7.80 0.55 10.75
CA ASN A 37 -8.22 -0.70 11.40
C ASN A 37 -7.57 -1.94 10.80
N ASP A 38 -6.50 -1.79 10.00
CA ASP A 38 -5.83 -2.86 9.24
C ASP A 38 -6.78 -3.73 8.40
N MET A 39 -7.91 -3.16 7.96
CA MET A 39 -8.89 -3.82 7.12
C MET A 39 -8.52 -3.70 5.64
N GLU A 40 -9.01 -4.63 4.81
CA GLU A 40 -8.80 -4.56 3.37
C GLU A 40 -9.47 -3.32 2.77
N VAL A 41 -8.64 -2.42 2.23
CA VAL A 41 -9.11 -1.19 1.59
C VAL A 41 -9.48 -1.44 0.12
N ASP A 42 -10.63 -0.89 -0.27
CA ASP A 42 -11.11 -0.94 -1.65
C ASP A 42 -10.25 -0.08 -2.59
N SER A 43 -9.32 -0.74 -3.28
CA SER A 43 -8.40 -0.10 -4.24
C SER A 43 -9.12 0.61 -5.41
N SER A 44 -10.33 0.16 -5.78
CA SER A 44 -11.08 0.75 -6.88
C SER A 44 -11.58 2.15 -6.53
N ARG A 45 -12.07 2.34 -5.29
CA ARG A 45 -12.51 3.65 -4.76
C ARG A 45 -11.36 4.64 -4.60
N LEU A 46 -10.18 4.16 -4.25
CA LEU A 46 -8.96 4.98 -4.23
C LEU A 46 -8.34 5.21 -5.62
N GLY A 47 -8.95 4.63 -6.66
CA GLY A 47 -8.58 4.82 -8.05
C GLY A 47 -7.20 4.26 -8.36
N PHE A 48 -6.86 3.07 -7.87
CA PHE A 48 -5.65 2.38 -8.30
C PHE A 48 -5.89 0.90 -8.57
N ARG A 49 -5.11 0.33 -9.50
CA ARG A 49 -5.19 -1.07 -9.88
C ARG A 49 -3.80 -1.67 -10.04
N LEU A 50 -3.58 -2.85 -9.47
CA LEU A 50 -2.33 -3.59 -9.62
C LEU A 50 -2.12 -4.01 -11.08
N ARG A 51 -0.93 -3.75 -11.62
CA ARG A 51 -0.45 -4.33 -12.88
C ARG A 51 0.36 -5.57 -12.54
N LEU A 52 -0.31 -6.71 -12.48
CA LEU A 52 0.25 -7.97 -11.97
C LEU A 52 1.61 -8.32 -12.60
N THR A 53 1.74 -8.23 -13.93
CA THR A 53 3.00 -8.48 -14.64
C THR A 53 4.15 -7.61 -14.14
N ARG A 54 3.89 -6.32 -13.87
CA ARG A 54 4.92 -5.40 -13.38
C ARG A 54 5.30 -5.68 -11.93
N ALA A 55 4.34 -6.08 -11.11
CA ALA A 55 4.61 -6.52 -9.74
C ALA A 55 5.50 -7.77 -9.74
N TYR A 56 5.23 -8.74 -10.61
CA TYR A 56 6.10 -9.91 -10.79
C TYR A 56 7.51 -9.52 -11.23
N LEU A 57 7.66 -8.63 -12.22
CA LEU A 57 8.98 -8.18 -12.66
C LEU A 57 9.80 -7.58 -11.51
N VAL A 58 9.21 -6.65 -10.75
CA VAL A 58 9.89 -6.04 -9.59
C VAL A 58 10.27 -7.11 -8.57
N TYR A 59 9.36 -8.03 -8.27
CA TYR A 59 9.61 -9.09 -7.29
C TYR A 59 10.71 -10.06 -7.74
N VAL A 60 10.71 -10.46 -9.01
CA VAL A 60 11.76 -11.33 -9.59
C VAL A 60 13.12 -10.65 -9.48
N TRP A 61 13.22 -9.35 -9.81
CA TRP A 61 14.47 -8.62 -9.66
C TRP A 61 14.94 -8.55 -8.20
N LEU A 62 14.03 -8.35 -7.24
CA LEU A 62 14.36 -8.39 -5.81
C LEU A 62 14.88 -9.77 -5.37
N VAL A 63 14.22 -10.84 -5.83
CA VAL A 63 14.62 -12.22 -5.51
C VAL A 63 15.97 -12.56 -6.12
N LEU A 64 16.20 -12.22 -7.40
CA LEU A 64 17.47 -12.46 -8.08
C LEU A 64 18.63 -11.69 -7.45
N ALA A 65 18.38 -10.45 -7.02
CA ALA A 65 19.39 -9.64 -6.33
C ALA A 65 19.88 -10.27 -5.02
N VAL A 66 19.06 -11.14 -4.39
CA VAL A 66 19.43 -11.88 -3.17
C VAL A 66 19.96 -13.28 -3.50
N LEU A 67 19.28 -14.02 -4.37
CA LEU A 67 19.63 -15.41 -4.67
C LEU A 67 20.92 -15.54 -5.49
N LEU A 68 21.19 -14.63 -6.43
CA LEU A 68 22.40 -14.72 -7.25
C LEU A 68 23.69 -14.58 -6.42
N PRO A 69 23.83 -13.58 -5.52
CA PRO A 69 24.99 -13.50 -4.64
C PRO A 69 25.14 -14.72 -3.73
N ILE A 70 24.05 -15.17 -3.10
CA ILE A 70 24.06 -16.34 -2.22
C ILE A 70 24.50 -17.58 -3.00
N SER A 71 23.95 -17.78 -4.19
CA SER A 71 24.29 -18.90 -5.07
C SER A 71 25.77 -18.86 -5.47
N LEU A 72 26.28 -17.69 -5.90
CA LEU A 72 27.69 -17.52 -6.26
C LEU A 72 28.64 -17.80 -5.09
N LEU A 73 28.30 -17.38 -3.88
CA LEU A 73 29.14 -17.64 -2.69
C LEU A 73 29.11 -19.11 -2.27
N THR A 74 27.96 -19.77 -2.43
CA THR A 74 27.74 -21.14 -1.94
C THR A 74 27.91 -22.22 -3.02
N HIS A 75 28.14 -21.86 -4.29
CA HIS A 75 28.12 -22.80 -5.41
C HIS A 75 29.04 -24.02 -5.22
N LYS A 76 30.25 -23.84 -4.66
CA LYS A 76 31.21 -24.94 -4.44
C LYS A 76 30.75 -25.94 -3.39
N LEU A 77 30.02 -25.47 -2.37
CA LEU A 77 29.43 -26.33 -1.35
C LEU A 77 28.23 -27.08 -1.94
N LEU A 78 27.35 -26.37 -2.63
CA LEU A 78 26.14 -26.93 -3.25
C LEU A 78 26.48 -27.99 -4.30
N ALA A 79 27.55 -27.80 -5.08
CA ALA A 79 27.98 -28.76 -6.11
C ALA A 79 28.41 -30.14 -5.56
N LYS A 80 28.66 -30.25 -4.25
CA LYS A 80 29.05 -31.51 -3.59
C LYS A 80 27.88 -32.22 -2.89
N ILE A 81 26.69 -31.62 -2.88
CA ILE A 81 25.51 -32.16 -2.19
C ILE A 81 24.84 -33.22 -3.07
N ASP A 82 24.24 -34.23 -2.43
CA ASP A 82 23.40 -35.22 -3.12
C ASP A 82 22.26 -34.56 -3.92
N ALA A 83 21.97 -35.14 -5.09
CA ALA A 83 20.97 -34.61 -6.00
C ALA A 83 19.55 -34.60 -5.41
N HIS A 84 19.17 -35.60 -4.60
CA HIS A 84 17.84 -35.66 -3.98
C HIS A 84 17.65 -34.53 -2.98
N ILE A 85 18.67 -34.26 -2.16
CA ILE A 85 18.66 -33.15 -1.20
C ILE A 85 18.55 -31.81 -1.93
N SER A 86 19.27 -31.68 -3.06
CA SER A 86 19.25 -30.47 -3.89
C SER A 86 17.87 -30.22 -4.50
N ILE A 87 17.18 -31.27 -4.97
CA ILE A 87 15.82 -31.18 -5.50
C ILE A 87 14.85 -30.72 -4.41
N VAL A 88 14.88 -31.36 -3.23
CA VAL A 88 14.02 -31.00 -2.09
C VAL A 88 14.27 -29.56 -1.65
N GLY A 89 15.54 -29.15 -1.54
CA GLY A 89 15.92 -27.78 -1.21
C GLY A 89 15.40 -26.77 -2.23
N GLY A 90 15.52 -27.08 -3.52
CA GLY A 90 14.97 -26.26 -4.60
C GLY A 90 13.44 -26.10 -4.53
N MET A 91 12.72 -27.17 -4.20
CA MET A 91 11.26 -27.13 -4.00
C MET A 91 10.87 -26.20 -2.83
N ILE A 92 11.56 -26.32 -1.69
CA ILE A 92 11.31 -25.48 -0.51
C ILE A 92 11.58 -24.01 -0.83
N ILE A 93 12.73 -23.70 -1.44
CA ILE A 93 13.08 -22.33 -1.84
C ILE A 93 12.03 -21.76 -2.80
N THR A 94 11.61 -22.55 -3.78
CA THR A 94 10.57 -22.15 -4.76
C THR A 94 9.25 -21.83 -4.05
N ALA A 95 8.80 -22.66 -3.11
CA ALA A 95 7.60 -22.41 -2.32
C ALA A 95 7.71 -21.11 -1.49
N LEU A 96 8.86 -20.87 -0.86
CA LEU A 96 9.12 -19.65 -0.09
C LEU A 96 9.09 -18.39 -0.97
N ILE A 97 9.60 -18.46 -2.21
CA ILE A 97 9.52 -17.35 -3.17
C ILE A 97 8.05 -17.05 -3.52
N PHE A 98 7.24 -18.06 -3.78
CA PHE A 98 5.81 -17.83 -4.08
C PHE A 98 5.04 -17.28 -2.88
N MET A 99 5.32 -17.79 -1.67
CA MET A 99 4.75 -17.25 -0.43
C MET A 99 5.17 -15.78 -0.23
N GLY A 100 6.45 -15.48 -0.45
CA GLY A 100 7.00 -14.13 -0.36
C GLY A 100 6.36 -13.15 -1.35
N PHE A 101 5.97 -13.60 -2.54
CA PHE A 101 5.26 -12.75 -3.50
C PHE A 101 3.89 -12.29 -2.98
N ASN A 102 3.16 -13.16 -2.26
CA ASN A 102 1.87 -12.80 -1.67
C ASN A 102 2.05 -11.71 -0.61
N TYR A 103 3.05 -11.84 0.24
CA TYR A 103 3.38 -10.83 1.24
C TYR A 103 3.86 -9.52 0.60
N PHE A 104 4.69 -9.62 -0.44
CA PHE A 104 5.13 -8.46 -1.22
C PHE A 104 3.93 -7.68 -1.80
N LYS A 105 2.94 -8.37 -2.38
CA LYS A 105 1.72 -7.75 -2.89
C LYS A 105 0.96 -6.99 -1.81
N ASP A 106 0.86 -7.55 -0.61
CA ASP A 106 0.17 -6.90 0.51
C ASP A 106 0.91 -5.62 0.96
N ILE A 107 2.23 -5.70 1.18
CA ILE A 107 3.06 -4.54 1.53
C ILE A 107 2.88 -3.42 0.51
N VAL A 108 3.06 -3.72 -0.77
CA VAL A 108 2.98 -2.67 -1.80
C VAL A 108 1.57 -2.12 -1.94
N LYS A 109 0.53 -2.91 -1.64
CA LYS A 109 -0.86 -2.44 -1.58
C LYS A 109 -1.06 -1.48 -0.42
N LYS A 110 -0.64 -1.83 0.80
CA LYS A 110 -0.72 -0.95 1.98
C LYS A 110 -0.01 0.38 1.72
N GLU A 111 1.17 0.32 1.12
CA GLU A 111 1.96 1.52 0.81
C GLU A 111 1.32 2.39 -0.28
N MET A 112 0.72 1.76 -1.29
CA MET A 112 -0.03 2.48 -2.31
C MET A 112 -1.27 3.16 -1.72
N THR A 113 -2.00 2.46 -0.85
CA THR A 113 -3.15 3.00 -0.12
C THR A 113 -2.76 4.22 0.69
N LYS A 114 -1.71 4.15 1.52
CA LYS A 114 -1.22 5.29 2.31
C LYS A 114 -0.84 6.48 1.41
N SER A 115 -0.15 6.23 0.30
CA SER A 115 0.22 7.27 -0.67
C SER A 115 -1.01 7.97 -1.28
N ARG A 116 -2.04 7.19 -1.65
CA ARG A 116 -3.29 7.72 -2.22
C ARG A 116 -4.13 8.47 -1.20
N LEU A 117 -4.20 7.98 0.04
CA LEU A 117 -4.87 8.67 1.13
C LEU A 117 -4.23 10.03 1.41
N LYS A 118 -2.90 10.10 1.57
CA LYS A 118 -2.19 11.37 1.74
C LYS A 118 -2.45 12.36 0.60
N LYS A 119 -2.46 11.88 -0.64
CA LYS A 119 -2.73 12.72 -1.81
C LYS A 119 -4.17 13.22 -1.83
N ALA A 120 -5.14 12.37 -1.53
CA ALA A 120 -6.54 12.78 -1.40
C ALA A 120 -6.75 13.76 -0.24
N TRP A 121 -6.09 13.49 0.88
CA TRP A 121 -6.12 14.33 2.06
C TRP A 121 -5.64 15.76 1.77
N SER A 122 -4.51 15.91 1.08
CA SER A 122 -4.02 17.25 0.70
C SER A 122 -4.97 18.06 -0.18
N LEU A 123 -5.95 17.42 -0.82
CA LEU A 123 -6.99 18.09 -1.61
C LEU A 123 -8.19 18.50 -0.76
N HIS A 124 -8.62 17.65 0.16
CA HIS A 124 -9.81 17.88 0.99
C HIS A 124 -9.51 18.69 2.27
N PHE A 125 -8.32 18.50 2.83
CA PHE A 125 -7.87 19.10 4.09
C PHE A 125 -6.47 19.74 3.91
N PRO A 126 -6.32 20.77 3.05
CA PRO A 126 -5.02 21.33 2.69
C PRO A 126 -4.27 21.98 3.87
N PHE A 127 -4.98 22.40 4.91
CA PHE A 127 -4.42 23.07 6.09
C PHE A 127 -4.16 22.13 7.28
N PHE A 128 -4.54 20.86 7.18
CA PHE A 128 -4.38 19.88 8.25
C PHE A 128 -3.37 18.82 7.83
N ASP A 129 -2.33 18.59 8.63
CA ASP A 129 -1.37 17.53 8.32
C ASP A 129 -2.01 16.13 8.45
N TYR A 130 -1.73 15.25 7.49
CA TYR A 130 -2.32 13.91 7.49
C TYR A 130 -1.87 13.09 8.69
N GLU A 131 -0.59 13.11 9.05
CA GLU A 131 -0.08 12.23 10.11
C GLU A 131 -0.57 12.68 11.49
N GLU A 132 -0.85 13.97 11.67
CA GLU A 132 -1.37 14.52 12.92
C GLU A 132 -2.90 14.39 13.03
N TYR A 133 -3.64 14.68 11.96
CA TYR A 133 -5.10 14.83 12.03
C TYR A 133 -5.90 13.64 11.48
N ALA A 134 -5.29 12.68 10.78
CA ALA A 134 -6.03 11.55 10.20
C ALA A 134 -6.83 10.75 11.23
N ASN A 135 -6.24 10.49 12.41
CA ASN A 135 -6.93 9.73 13.45
C ASN A 135 -8.13 10.51 14.02
N LYS A 136 -7.96 11.79 14.33
CA LYS A 136 -9.04 12.66 14.82
C LYS A 136 -10.18 12.76 13.81
N VAL A 137 -9.87 12.95 12.53
CA VAL A 137 -10.88 12.99 11.46
C VAL A 137 -11.58 11.66 11.29
N ASN A 138 -10.87 10.54 11.44
CA ASN A 138 -11.49 9.22 11.40
C ASN A 138 -12.50 9.03 12.54
N GLU A 139 -12.18 9.49 13.75
CA GLU A 139 -13.10 9.45 14.90
C GLU A 139 -14.33 10.34 14.68
N ILE A 140 -14.13 11.57 14.21
CA ILE A 140 -15.23 12.50 13.89
C ILE A 140 -16.10 11.93 12.77
N PHE A 141 -15.50 11.28 11.76
CA PHE A 141 -16.23 10.64 10.68
C PHE A 141 -17.06 9.44 11.17
N GLU A 142 -16.53 8.63 12.07
CA GLU A 142 -17.29 7.54 12.70
C GLU A 142 -18.45 8.07 13.52
N GLU A 143 -18.28 9.19 14.24
CA GLU A 143 -19.37 9.88 14.94
C GLU A 143 -20.43 10.39 13.95
N ALA A 144 -20.01 11.06 12.87
CA ALA A 144 -20.91 11.55 11.82
C ALA A 144 -21.74 10.42 11.19
N MET A 145 -21.15 9.23 11.04
CA MET A 145 -21.85 8.05 10.54
C MET A 145 -22.86 7.51 11.55
N ARG A 146 -22.58 7.58 12.87
CA ARG A 146 -23.55 7.21 13.93
C ARG A 146 -24.69 8.20 14.04
N GLU A 147 -24.42 9.49 13.83
CA GLU A 147 -25.42 10.56 13.80
C GLU A 147 -26.18 10.67 12.47
N GLU A 148 -25.94 9.74 11.52
CA GLU A 148 -26.55 9.71 10.19
C GLU A 148 -26.41 11.03 9.40
N VAL A 149 -25.29 11.74 9.58
CA VAL A 149 -25.03 13.02 8.93
C VAL A 149 -25.08 12.85 7.41
N SER A 150 -25.80 13.78 6.75
CA SER A 150 -25.98 13.75 5.31
C SER A 150 -24.62 13.87 4.59
N LYS A 151 -24.49 13.22 3.42
CA LYS A 151 -23.26 13.31 2.60
C LYS A 151 -22.90 14.75 2.22
N ARG A 152 -23.88 15.65 2.13
CA ARG A 152 -23.68 17.06 1.75
C ARG A 152 -23.07 17.86 2.90
N ASP A 153 -23.44 17.54 4.13
CA ASP A 153 -23.01 18.26 5.33
C ASP A 153 -21.76 17.67 5.95
N LEU A 154 -21.35 16.46 5.53
CA LEU A 154 -20.23 15.71 6.09
C LEU A 154 -18.92 16.52 6.15
N GLN A 155 -18.59 17.26 5.09
CA GLN A 155 -17.36 18.06 5.07
C GLN A 155 -17.42 19.19 6.09
N LYS A 156 -18.54 19.89 6.15
CA LYS A 156 -18.76 20.98 7.10
C LYS A 156 -18.72 20.47 8.53
N TYR A 157 -19.43 19.37 8.81
CA TYR A 157 -19.47 18.73 10.12
C TYR A 157 -18.06 18.38 10.63
N ILE A 158 -17.22 17.80 9.77
CA ILE A 158 -15.84 17.45 10.14
C ILE A 158 -15.02 18.72 10.42
N LEU A 159 -15.10 19.72 9.56
CA LEU A 159 -14.34 20.97 9.72
C LEU A 159 -14.75 21.74 10.98
N ASP A 160 -16.05 21.86 11.25
CA ASP A 160 -16.58 22.56 12.42
C ASP A 160 -16.09 21.89 13.72
N ARG A 161 -16.05 20.56 13.78
CA ARG A 161 -15.51 19.86 14.96
C ARG A 161 -13.98 19.93 15.03
N LEU A 162 -13.27 19.94 13.91
CA LEU A 162 -11.81 20.11 13.90
C LEU A 162 -11.35 21.47 14.43
N THR A 163 -12.11 22.54 14.17
CA THR A 163 -11.75 23.91 14.60
C THR A 163 -12.19 24.25 16.02
N ASN A 164 -13.12 23.49 16.59
CA ASN A 164 -13.63 23.67 17.95
C ASN A 164 -12.92 22.77 18.98
N ILE A 165 -11.87 22.06 18.57
CA ILE A 165 -10.92 21.34 19.43
C ILE A 165 -9.76 22.29 19.74
#